data_AF-A0A538MH67-F1
#
_entry.id   AF-A0A538MH67-F1
#
_cell.length_a   1.000
_cell.length_b   1.000
_cell.length_c   1.000
_cell.angle_alpha   90.00
_cell.angle_beta   90.00
_cell.angle_gamma   90.00
#
_symmetry.space_group_name_H-M   'P 1'
#
loop_
_entity.id
_entity.type
_entity.pdbx_description
1 polymer ?
#
loop_
_entity_poly.entity_id
_entity_poly.type
_entity_poly.pdbx_seq_one_letter_code
_entity_poly.pdbx_strand_id
1 'polypeptide(L)'
;MVLPPQRSQTSSAWSQSTVLDTLNVAGQARNKNCRPTAGRDEICNGSYGNNGWLGVATIWLQSGSSHIVQGTVKVNDYYLGPGASYAYNNTYEREHVMCQEVGHTFGLDHQDTSGASFGTCMDYYHSTNSTSTTPNAGDYDELLCIYDPANAGRTLTSGSGGTAHTCTGTGHLDSSTTIGASVGNGAAAAVPWWANPSESVYVQHLANGQTQVTYITWAYPLAF
;
A
#
# COMPACT_ATOMS: atom_id res chain seq x y z
N MET A 1 -6.96 19.89 -18.46
CA MET A 1 -6.52 18.48 -18.43
C MET A 1 -6.99 17.92 -17.09
N VAL A 2 -8.02 17.08 -17.10
CA VAL A 2 -8.55 16.45 -15.89
C VAL A 2 -7.72 15.21 -15.66
N LEU A 3 -6.88 15.21 -14.63
CA LEU A 3 -6.14 14.03 -14.21
C LEU A 3 -7.14 12.95 -13.78
N PRO A 4 -6.92 11.67 -14.11
CA PRO A 4 -7.81 10.61 -13.67
C PRO A 4 -7.86 10.60 -12.12
N PRO A 5 -8.99 10.22 -11.52
CA PRO A 5 -9.02 9.99 -10.07
C PRO A 5 -8.00 8.88 -9.79
N GLN A 6 -6.87 9.19 -9.14
CA GLN A 6 -5.70 8.32 -9.00
C GLN A 6 -6.08 6.90 -8.56
N ARG A 7 -7.08 6.79 -7.69
CA ARG A 7 -7.69 5.53 -7.25
C ARG A 7 -8.18 4.61 -8.37
N SER A 8 -8.73 5.16 -9.45
CA SER A 8 -9.22 4.39 -10.59
C SER A 8 -8.06 3.78 -11.36
N GLN A 9 -6.98 4.55 -11.55
CA GLN A 9 -5.76 4.05 -12.20
C GLN A 9 -5.12 2.96 -11.34
N THR A 10 -4.87 3.22 -10.06
CA THR A 10 -4.29 2.25 -9.11
C THR A 10 -5.07 0.95 -9.09
N SER A 11 -6.40 1.01 -8.93
CA SER A 11 -7.26 -0.17 -8.94
C SER A 11 -7.19 -0.91 -10.28
N SER A 12 -7.31 -0.21 -11.42
CA SER A 12 -7.22 -0.85 -12.73
C SER A 12 -5.85 -1.49 -13.02
N ALA A 13 -4.78 -0.92 -12.47
CA ALA A 13 -3.42 -1.41 -12.65
C ALA A 13 -3.21 -2.69 -11.83
N TRP A 14 -3.53 -2.68 -10.53
CA TRP A 14 -3.43 -3.88 -9.69
C TRP A 14 -4.33 -5.03 -10.16
N SER A 15 -5.50 -4.71 -10.75
CA SER A 15 -6.44 -5.72 -11.29
C SER A 15 -5.98 -6.35 -12.61
N GLN A 16 -4.79 -6.01 -13.12
CA GLN A 16 -4.16 -6.77 -14.21
C GLN A 16 -3.57 -8.10 -13.72
N SER A 17 -3.42 -8.27 -12.40
CA SER A 17 -3.03 -9.54 -11.80
C SER A 17 -4.04 -10.65 -12.11
N THR A 18 -3.55 -11.88 -12.29
CA THR A 18 -4.43 -13.04 -12.46
C THR A 18 -5.01 -13.58 -11.15
N VAL A 19 -4.52 -13.10 -10.01
CA VAL A 19 -4.91 -13.57 -8.66
C VAL A 19 -5.58 -12.49 -7.82
N LEU A 20 -5.69 -11.26 -8.33
CA LEU A 20 -6.29 -10.14 -7.63
C LEU A 20 -7.12 -9.29 -8.60
N ASP A 21 -8.38 -9.06 -8.25
CA ASP A 21 -9.27 -8.12 -8.93
C ASP A 21 -9.82 -7.14 -7.91
N THR A 22 -9.63 -5.84 -8.14
CA THR A 22 -10.00 -4.79 -7.20
C THR A 22 -11.18 -3.99 -7.75
N LEU A 23 -12.21 -3.80 -6.93
CA LEU A 23 -13.36 -2.96 -7.27
C LEU A 23 -13.38 -1.68 -6.44
N ASN A 24 -13.36 -0.53 -7.12
CA ASN A 24 -13.64 0.74 -6.48
C ASN A 24 -15.12 0.83 -6.09
N VAL A 25 -15.40 0.83 -4.79
CA VAL A 25 -16.74 1.11 -4.24
C VAL A 25 -16.73 2.38 -3.38
N ALA A 26 -17.91 2.86 -2.99
CA ALA A 26 -18.02 3.96 -2.04
C ALA A 26 -17.42 3.53 -0.68
N GLY A 27 -16.48 4.32 -0.16
CA GLY A 27 -15.84 4.04 1.13
C GLY A 27 -16.81 4.17 2.29
N GLN A 28 -16.55 3.45 3.38
CA GLN A 28 -17.32 3.53 4.62
C GLN A 28 -16.61 4.37 5.69
N ALA A 29 -15.32 4.66 5.50
CA ALA A 29 -14.59 5.58 6.34
C ALA A 29 -15.24 6.98 6.30
N ARG A 30 -15.63 7.46 7.48
CA ARG A 30 -16.04 8.86 7.66
C ARG A 30 -14.78 9.69 7.89
N ASN A 31 -14.57 10.71 7.06
CA ASN A 31 -13.49 11.71 7.17
C ASN A 31 -12.06 11.14 7.10
N LYS A 32 -11.06 12.00 7.36
CA LYS A 32 -9.63 11.66 7.31
C LYS A 32 -9.18 10.65 8.38
N ASN A 33 -10.00 10.31 9.38
CA ASN A 33 -9.60 9.31 10.38
C ASN A 33 -9.34 7.93 9.75
N CYS A 34 -9.94 7.66 8.57
CA CYS A 34 -9.74 6.43 7.79
C CYS A 34 -9.80 5.17 8.65
N ARG A 35 -10.97 4.94 9.27
CA ARG A 35 -11.17 3.75 10.09
C ARG A 35 -11.32 2.55 9.18
N PRO A 36 -10.68 1.41 9.49
CA PRO A 36 -10.77 0.22 8.66
C PRO A 36 -12.16 -0.39 8.74
N THR A 37 -12.55 -1.03 7.64
CA THR A 37 -13.76 -1.83 7.52
C THR A 37 -13.35 -3.25 7.18
N ALA A 38 -13.83 -4.24 7.94
CA ALA A 38 -13.53 -5.63 7.67
C ALA A 38 -13.89 -6.02 6.24
N GLY A 39 -12.95 -6.71 5.61
CA GLY A 39 -13.08 -7.24 4.26
C GLY A 39 -12.85 -6.24 3.13
N ARG A 40 -12.28 -5.06 3.40
CA ARG A 40 -11.94 -4.10 2.35
C ARG A 40 -10.82 -3.16 2.75
N ASP A 41 -10.33 -2.46 1.74
CA ASP A 41 -9.46 -1.31 1.92
C ASP A 41 -10.27 0.00 1.98
N GLU A 42 -9.98 0.79 3.00
CA GLU A 42 -10.46 2.17 3.10
C GLU A 42 -9.33 3.12 2.69
N ILE A 43 -9.53 3.83 1.58
CA ILE A 43 -8.53 4.72 0.99
C ILE A 43 -8.97 6.17 1.20
N CYS A 44 -8.21 6.93 1.99
CA CYS A 44 -8.57 8.27 2.42
C CYS A 44 -7.46 9.30 2.17
N ASN A 45 -7.80 10.34 1.40
CA ASN A 45 -6.96 11.52 1.25
C ASN A 45 -7.36 12.57 2.31
N GLY A 46 -6.38 13.29 2.84
CA GLY A 46 -6.65 14.44 3.69
C GLY A 46 -5.38 15.13 4.15
N SER A 47 -5.50 16.33 4.71
CA SER A 47 -4.37 16.99 5.35
C SER A 47 -4.15 16.42 6.75
N TYR A 48 -3.09 15.61 6.90
CA TYR A 48 -2.70 14.97 8.17
C TYR A 48 -1.61 15.75 8.92
N GLY A 49 -1.21 16.90 8.40
CA GLY A 49 -0.22 17.80 9.00
C GLY A 49 1.22 17.48 8.60
N ASN A 50 2.15 18.30 9.12
CA ASN A 50 3.59 18.13 8.97
C ASN A 50 4.08 17.02 9.90
N ASN A 51 4.05 15.78 9.44
CA ASN A 51 4.32 14.58 10.24
C ASN A 51 5.41 13.68 9.64
N GLY A 52 6.05 14.14 8.56
CA GLY A 52 7.15 13.47 7.91
C GLY A 52 6.75 12.39 6.90
N TRP A 53 5.47 12.08 6.68
CA TRP A 53 5.06 11.02 5.75
C TRP A 53 4.12 11.49 4.62
N LEU A 54 4.32 10.91 3.44
CA LEU A 54 3.54 11.12 2.23
C LEU A 54 2.34 10.16 2.16
N GLY A 55 2.59 8.90 2.51
CA GLY A 55 1.60 7.82 2.55
C GLY A 55 1.76 6.96 3.81
N VAL A 56 0.64 6.33 4.20
CA VAL A 56 0.63 5.26 5.21
C VAL A 56 -0.38 4.21 4.79
N ALA A 57 0.08 2.98 4.62
CA ALA A 57 -0.76 1.79 4.55
C ALA A 57 -0.77 1.07 5.89
N THR A 58 -1.88 0.42 6.20
CA THR A 58 -1.97 -0.44 7.38
C THR A 58 -2.86 -1.63 7.08
N ILE A 59 -2.39 -2.81 7.42
CA ILE A 59 -3.14 -4.07 7.32
C ILE A 59 -3.34 -4.68 8.69
N TRP A 60 -4.41 -5.45 8.83
CA TRP A 60 -4.67 -6.27 10.00
C TRP A 60 -4.70 -7.72 9.58
N LEU A 61 -3.87 -8.52 10.24
CA LEU A 61 -3.86 -9.97 10.10
C LEU A 61 -4.80 -10.58 11.12
N GLN A 62 -5.56 -11.58 10.68
CA GLN A 62 -6.39 -12.42 11.55
C GLN A 62 -5.52 -13.03 12.66
N SER A 63 -6.05 -13.10 13.89
CA SER A 63 -5.34 -13.68 15.03
C SER A 63 -4.82 -15.08 14.72
N GLY A 64 -3.51 -15.29 14.88
CA GLY A 64 -2.84 -16.57 14.63
C GLY A 64 -2.71 -16.98 13.16
N SER A 65 -2.86 -16.04 12.22
CA SER A 65 -2.77 -16.28 10.77
C SER A 65 -2.05 -15.13 10.06
N SER A 66 -1.62 -15.37 8.81
CA SER A 66 -1.10 -14.36 7.87
C SER A 66 -2.20 -13.75 6.98
N HIS A 67 -3.46 -14.14 7.16
CA HIS A 67 -4.57 -13.67 6.35
C HIS A 67 -4.91 -12.19 6.67
N ILE A 68 -4.87 -11.34 5.64
CA ILE A 68 -5.24 -9.93 5.72
C ILE A 68 -6.77 -9.81 5.75
N VAL A 69 -7.32 -9.20 6.80
CA VAL A 69 -8.77 -9.08 6.99
C VAL A 69 -9.32 -7.67 6.79
N GLN A 70 -8.46 -6.67 6.68
CA GLN A 70 -8.81 -5.27 6.38
C GLN A 70 -7.53 -4.46 6.14
N GLY A 71 -7.68 -3.36 5.40
CA GLY A 71 -6.60 -2.42 5.15
C GLY A 71 -7.07 -0.96 5.16
N THR A 72 -6.12 -0.05 5.36
CA THR A 72 -6.33 1.39 5.20
C THR A 72 -5.16 2.01 4.47
N VAL A 73 -5.45 2.98 3.60
CA VAL A 73 -4.45 3.85 2.96
C VAL A 73 -4.77 5.30 3.30
N LYS A 74 -3.76 6.03 3.79
CA LYS A 74 -3.82 7.47 4.04
C LYS A 74 -2.83 8.18 3.15
N VAL A 75 -3.31 9.12 2.32
CA VAL A 75 -2.44 9.97 1.47
C VAL A 75 -2.45 11.40 2.02
N ASN A 76 -1.25 11.94 2.30
CA ASN A 76 -1.11 13.19 3.01
C ASN A 76 -1.16 14.43 2.10
N ASP A 77 -2.33 15.04 2.03
CA ASP A 77 -2.56 16.28 1.29
C ASP A 77 -1.80 17.47 1.89
N TYR A 78 -1.22 17.36 3.09
CA TYR A 78 -0.31 18.39 3.59
C TYR A 78 0.93 18.54 2.69
N TYR A 79 1.45 17.43 2.15
CA TYR A 79 2.59 17.42 1.23
C TYR A 79 2.17 17.30 -0.25
N LEU A 80 1.11 16.53 -0.52
CA LEU A 80 0.68 16.11 -1.87
C LEU A 80 -0.58 16.84 -2.38
N GLY A 81 -1.15 17.74 -1.56
CA GLY A 81 -2.45 18.34 -1.82
C GLY A 81 -2.36 19.66 -2.60
N PRO A 82 -3.47 20.13 -3.17
CA PRO A 82 -3.53 21.43 -3.82
C PRO A 82 -3.02 22.55 -2.92
N GLY A 83 -2.07 23.35 -3.42
CA GLY A 83 -1.49 24.47 -2.67
C GLY A 83 -0.34 24.12 -1.72
N ALA A 84 0.05 22.84 -1.58
CA ALA A 84 1.27 22.46 -0.90
C ALA A 84 2.50 22.99 -1.68
N SER A 85 3.50 23.53 -0.97
CA SER A 85 4.73 24.10 -1.56
C SER A 85 5.91 23.13 -1.61
N TYR A 86 5.66 21.85 -1.36
CA TYR A 86 6.68 20.79 -1.36
C TYR A 86 6.90 20.24 -2.77
N ALA A 87 8.12 19.79 -3.07
CA ALA A 87 8.46 19.18 -4.38
C ALA A 87 7.59 17.94 -4.71
N TYR A 88 7.04 17.31 -3.67
CA TYR A 88 6.08 16.22 -3.74
C TYR A 88 4.74 16.57 -4.34
N ASN A 89 4.36 17.85 -4.37
CA ASN A 89 3.07 18.26 -4.89
C ASN A 89 3.05 18.24 -6.43
N ASN A 90 3.08 17.03 -6.97
CA ASN A 90 2.92 16.72 -8.36
C ASN A 90 2.04 15.47 -8.50
N THR A 91 1.43 15.31 -9.67
CA THR A 91 0.46 14.23 -9.87
C THR A 91 1.10 12.85 -9.82
N TYR A 92 2.32 12.72 -10.34
CA TYR A 92 3.02 11.44 -10.42
C TYR A 92 3.42 10.93 -9.06
N GLU A 93 3.92 11.79 -8.16
CA GLU A 93 4.22 11.40 -6.79
C GLU A 93 2.95 10.95 -6.06
N ARG A 94 1.85 11.67 -6.25
CA ARG A 94 0.57 11.30 -5.63
C ARG A 94 0.05 9.97 -6.16
N GLU A 95 0.23 9.69 -7.45
CA GLU A 95 -0.12 8.41 -8.09
C GLU A 95 0.80 7.28 -7.62
N HIS A 96 2.10 7.53 -7.52
CA HIS A 96 3.08 6.57 -7.01
C HIS A 96 2.79 6.20 -5.55
N VAL A 97 2.64 7.17 -4.66
CA VAL A 97 2.28 6.95 -3.25
C VAL A 97 0.95 6.19 -3.16
N MET A 98 -0.07 6.56 -3.94
CA MET A 98 -1.33 5.80 -3.95
C MET A 98 -1.12 4.34 -4.38
N CYS A 99 -0.30 4.11 -5.41
CA CYS A 99 -0.05 2.77 -5.91
C CYS A 99 0.73 1.91 -4.91
N GLN A 100 1.79 2.47 -4.32
CA GLN A 100 2.64 1.85 -3.32
C GLN A 100 1.84 1.44 -2.08
N GLU A 101 1.10 2.39 -1.51
CA GLU A 101 0.35 2.14 -0.27
C GLU A 101 -0.81 1.15 -0.48
N VAL A 102 -1.41 1.12 -1.68
CA VAL A 102 -2.37 0.06 -2.03
C VAL A 102 -1.67 -1.29 -2.26
N GLY A 103 -0.47 -1.32 -2.82
CA GLY A 103 0.33 -2.56 -2.90
C GLY A 103 0.60 -3.16 -1.51
N HIS A 104 0.95 -2.30 -0.54
CA HIS A 104 1.11 -2.71 0.85
C HIS A 104 -0.18 -3.27 1.48
N THR A 105 -1.39 -2.84 1.07
CA THR A 105 -2.62 -3.46 1.58
C THR A 105 -2.84 -4.88 1.07
N PHE A 106 -2.18 -5.27 -0.01
CA PHE A 106 -2.10 -6.65 -0.50
C PHE A 106 -0.90 -7.43 0.07
N GLY A 107 -0.17 -6.83 1.02
CA GLY A 107 0.94 -7.48 1.71
C GLY A 107 2.27 -7.46 0.97
N LEU A 108 2.41 -6.67 -0.09
CA LEU A 108 3.69 -6.48 -0.79
C LEU A 108 4.66 -5.68 0.08
N ASP A 109 5.94 -6.03 0.00
CA ASP A 109 7.04 -5.24 0.56
C ASP A 109 7.65 -4.35 -0.54
N HIS A 110 8.66 -3.56 -0.20
CA HIS A 110 9.43 -2.84 -1.20
C HIS A 110 10.30 -3.80 -2.02
N GLN A 111 10.32 -3.60 -3.34
CA GLN A 111 11.33 -4.25 -4.20
C GLN A 111 12.70 -3.57 -4.06
N ASP A 112 12.72 -2.26 -3.80
CA ASP A 112 13.94 -1.49 -3.52
C ASP A 112 13.67 -0.31 -2.58
N THR A 113 14.63 -0.05 -1.69
CA THR A 113 14.59 1.07 -0.74
C THR A 113 15.73 2.07 -0.90
N SER A 114 16.53 1.94 -1.96
CA SER A 114 17.72 2.79 -2.18
C SER A 114 17.36 4.22 -2.62
N GLY A 115 16.12 4.44 -3.05
CA GLY A 115 15.68 5.68 -3.70
C GLY A 115 15.82 5.66 -5.23
N ALA A 116 16.35 4.58 -5.79
CA ALA A 116 16.37 4.38 -7.23
C ALA A 116 14.98 4.01 -7.76
N SER A 117 14.76 4.29 -9.04
CA SER A 117 13.54 3.92 -9.74
C SER A 117 13.79 2.64 -10.55
N PHE A 118 13.03 1.58 -10.25
CA PHE A 118 12.94 0.35 -11.05
C PHE A 118 11.60 0.25 -11.80
N GLY A 119 10.77 1.28 -11.68
CA GLY A 119 9.52 1.38 -12.42
C GLY A 119 8.41 0.52 -11.81
N THR A 120 8.49 0.23 -10.52
CA THR A 120 7.48 -0.50 -9.73
C THR A 120 6.76 0.46 -8.80
N CYS A 121 5.53 0.10 -8.40
CA CYS A 121 4.84 0.81 -7.33
C CYS A 121 5.54 0.65 -5.97
N MET A 122 6.34 -0.39 -5.79
CA MET A 122 6.99 -0.76 -4.55
C MET A 122 8.47 -0.31 -4.48
N ASP A 123 8.82 0.74 -5.24
CA ASP A 123 10.08 1.46 -5.08
C ASP A 123 9.94 2.51 -3.97
N TYR A 124 11.00 2.77 -3.21
CA TYR A 124 11.10 3.97 -2.36
C TYR A 124 11.54 5.21 -3.16
N TYR A 125 10.94 5.43 -4.33
CA TYR A 125 11.31 6.47 -5.30
C TYR A 125 10.43 7.72 -5.17
N HIS A 126 10.99 8.90 -5.44
CA HIS A 126 10.21 10.14 -5.55
C HIS A 126 9.93 10.47 -7.02
N SER A 127 8.71 10.17 -7.43
CA SER A 127 8.24 10.26 -8.80
C SER A 127 7.98 11.69 -9.25
N THR A 128 8.54 12.01 -10.42
CA THR A 128 8.40 13.30 -11.10
C THR A 128 7.84 13.15 -12.51
N ASN A 129 7.53 11.91 -12.92
CA ASN A 129 7.01 11.52 -14.23
C ASN A 129 6.23 10.20 -14.09
N SER A 130 5.65 9.64 -15.15
CA SER A 130 4.80 8.44 -15.05
C SER A 130 5.53 7.13 -14.67
N THR A 131 6.82 7.17 -14.37
CA THR A 131 7.55 5.99 -13.88
C THR A 131 7.10 5.66 -12.46
N SER A 132 6.98 4.36 -12.15
CA SER A 132 6.57 3.83 -10.84
C SER A 132 5.13 4.16 -10.42
N THR A 133 4.30 4.74 -11.30
CA THR A 133 2.87 5.00 -11.01
C THR A 133 1.96 3.78 -11.24
N THR A 134 2.52 2.66 -11.71
CA THR A 134 1.79 1.40 -11.97
C THR A 134 2.68 0.20 -11.67
N PRO A 135 2.11 -0.97 -11.32
CA PRO A 135 2.90 -2.15 -10.95
C PRO A 135 3.71 -2.68 -12.13
N ASN A 136 4.89 -3.24 -11.86
CA ASN A 136 5.73 -3.96 -12.80
C ASN A 136 5.57 -5.49 -12.65
N ALA A 137 6.36 -6.26 -13.41
CA ALA A 137 6.34 -7.73 -13.34
C ALA A 137 6.69 -8.29 -11.95
N GLY A 138 7.62 -7.65 -11.22
CA GLY A 138 7.99 -8.01 -9.85
C GLY A 138 6.81 -7.90 -8.88
N ASP A 139 5.99 -6.86 -9.03
CA ASP A 139 4.83 -6.64 -8.18
C ASP A 139 3.77 -7.73 -8.38
N TYR A 140 3.54 -8.12 -9.64
CA TYR A 140 2.64 -9.23 -9.95
C TYR A 140 3.20 -10.58 -9.49
N ASP A 141 4.51 -10.79 -9.56
CA ASP A 141 5.14 -12.00 -9.02
C ASP A 141 5.00 -12.09 -7.50
N GLU A 142 5.11 -10.97 -6.76
CA GLU A 142 4.82 -10.97 -5.32
C GLU A 142 3.37 -11.38 -5.05
N LEU A 143 2.40 -10.83 -5.79
CA LEU A 143 1.00 -11.24 -5.68
C LEU A 143 0.82 -12.74 -5.96
N LEU A 144 1.51 -13.29 -6.96
CA LEU A 144 1.50 -14.72 -7.25
C LEU A 144 2.15 -15.54 -6.13
N CYS A 145 3.27 -15.08 -5.57
CA CYS A 145 3.93 -15.73 -4.44
C CYS A 145 3.05 -15.75 -3.19
N ILE A 146 2.31 -14.67 -2.94
CA ILE A 146 1.40 -14.58 -1.79
C ILE A 146 0.14 -15.43 -2.07
N TYR A 147 -0.57 -15.16 -3.16
CA TYR A 147 -1.96 -15.59 -3.35
C TYR A 147 -2.17 -16.76 -4.32
N ASP A 148 -1.17 -17.19 -5.10
CA ASP A 148 -1.32 -18.33 -6.00
C ASP A 148 -0.83 -19.64 -5.33
N PRO A 149 -1.73 -20.60 -5.02
CA PRO A 149 -1.34 -21.90 -4.49
C PRO A 149 -0.42 -22.68 -5.43
N ALA A 150 -0.50 -22.45 -6.75
CA ALA A 150 0.37 -23.09 -7.74
C ALA A 150 1.84 -22.64 -7.62
N ASN A 151 2.10 -21.56 -6.89
CA ASN A 151 3.44 -21.04 -6.61
C ASN A 151 3.97 -21.39 -5.22
N ALA A 152 3.24 -22.17 -4.42
CA ALA A 152 3.71 -22.65 -3.12
C ALA A 152 5.09 -23.33 -3.23
N GLY A 153 6.08 -22.81 -2.50
CA GLY A 153 7.46 -23.30 -2.50
C GLY A 153 8.26 -23.03 -3.78
N ARG A 154 7.70 -22.33 -4.77
CA ARG A 154 8.38 -21.94 -6.01
C ARG A 154 9.00 -20.56 -5.85
N THR A 155 10.23 -20.40 -6.33
CA THR A 155 10.85 -19.09 -6.44
C THR A 155 10.51 -18.49 -7.81
N LEU A 156 9.87 -17.32 -7.79
CA LEU A 156 9.67 -16.50 -8.97
C LEU A 156 10.80 -15.48 -9.06
N THR A 157 11.15 -15.10 -10.28
CA THR A 157 12.21 -14.13 -10.54
C THR A 157 11.80 -13.31 -11.74
N SER A 158 11.60 -12.03 -11.51
CA SER A 158 11.28 -11.03 -12.52
C SER A 158 12.06 -9.77 -12.22
N GLY A 159 11.95 -8.75 -13.08
CA GLY A 159 12.65 -7.50 -12.86
C GLY A 159 12.27 -6.50 -13.92
N SER A 160 12.34 -5.22 -13.57
CA SER A 160 12.27 -4.11 -14.50
C SER A 160 13.34 -3.10 -14.11
N GLY A 161 13.88 -2.36 -15.09
CA GLY A 161 14.91 -1.35 -14.80
C GLY A 161 16.28 -1.87 -14.34
N GLY A 162 16.58 -3.16 -14.49
CA GLY A 162 17.92 -3.72 -14.25
C GLY A 162 18.15 -4.38 -12.88
N THR A 163 17.16 -4.39 -11.99
CA THR A 163 17.18 -5.17 -10.73
C THR A 163 16.29 -6.40 -10.87
N ALA A 164 16.84 -7.56 -10.52
CA ALA A 164 16.07 -8.78 -10.39
C ALA A 164 15.39 -8.79 -9.01
N HIS A 165 14.06 -8.85 -9.02
CA HIS A 165 13.23 -9.13 -7.87
C HIS A 165 12.95 -10.63 -7.77
N THR A 166 13.00 -11.19 -6.56
CA THR A 166 12.74 -12.61 -6.31
C THR A 166 11.84 -12.79 -5.10
N CYS A 167 10.80 -13.62 -5.24
CA CYS A 167 9.96 -14.05 -4.13
C CYS A 167 9.85 -15.58 -4.12
N THR A 168 9.63 -16.16 -2.94
CA THR A 168 9.29 -17.58 -2.79
C THR A 168 7.84 -17.71 -2.35
N GLY A 169 7.03 -18.42 -3.13
CA GLY A 169 5.61 -18.50 -2.88
C GLY A 169 5.26 -19.24 -1.60
N THR A 170 4.32 -18.67 -0.85
CA THR A 170 3.75 -19.27 0.36
C THR A 170 2.53 -20.13 0.02
N GLY A 171 1.87 -19.85 -1.11
CA GLY A 171 0.71 -20.60 -1.58
C GLY A 171 -0.57 -20.33 -0.79
N HIS A 172 -0.75 -19.11 -0.28
CA HIS A 172 -1.89 -18.74 0.54
C HIS A 172 -3.20 -18.79 -0.29
N LEU A 173 -4.18 -19.57 0.17
CA LEU A 173 -5.51 -19.65 -0.44
C LEU A 173 -6.45 -18.61 0.19
N ASP A 174 -6.61 -17.44 -0.42
CA ASP A 174 -7.71 -16.53 -0.11
C ASP A 174 -8.89 -16.78 -1.05
N SER A 175 -9.68 -17.81 -0.74
CA SER A 175 -10.92 -18.11 -1.48
C SER A 175 -12.10 -17.18 -1.14
N SER A 176 -11.90 -16.14 -0.34
CA SER A 176 -12.96 -15.19 -0.05
C SER A 176 -13.00 -14.10 -1.10
N THR A 177 -14.06 -14.06 -1.90
CA THR A 177 -14.56 -12.79 -2.42
C THR A 177 -14.86 -11.94 -1.21
N THR A 178 -14.07 -10.90 -0.95
CA THR A 178 -14.21 -10.07 0.23
C THR A 178 -15.40 -9.11 0.07
N ILE A 179 -16.60 -9.68 -0.02
CA ILE A 179 -17.86 -8.97 0.13
C ILE A 179 -18.39 -9.31 1.53
N GLY A 180 -18.05 -8.45 2.49
CA GLY A 180 -18.82 -8.30 3.72
C GLY A 180 -18.65 -9.36 4.79
N ALA A 181 -17.41 -9.70 5.18
CA ALA A 181 -17.20 -10.29 6.50
C ALA A 181 -17.48 -9.22 7.56
N SER A 182 -18.69 -9.22 8.13
CA SER A 182 -19.09 -8.30 9.19
C SER A 182 -18.33 -8.59 10.48
N VAL A 183 -17.14 -8.02 10.60
CA VAL A 183 -16.43 -7.79 11.85
C VAL A 183 -16.36 -6.27 12.03
N GLY A 184 -16.78 -5.77 13.19
CA GLY A 184 -17.02 -4.33 13.39
C GLY A 184 -15.84 -3.42 13.05
N ASN A 185 -16.13 -2.13 12.83
CA ASN A 185 -15.13 -1.10 12.54
C ASN A 185 -13.96 -1.14 13.52
N GLY A 186 -12.73 -1.26 13.00
CA GLY A 186 -11.53 -1.14 13.83
C GLY A 186 -11.28 0.29 14.33
N ALA A 187 -10.28 0.43 15.20
CA ALA A 187 -9.73 1.74 15.52
C ALA A 187 -9.01 2.31 14.28
N ALA A 188 -9.01 3.64 14.14
CA ALA A 188 -8.21 4.29 13.10
C ALA A 188 -6.74 3.90 13.25
N ALA A 189 -6.09 3.49 12.16
CA ALA A 189 -4.64 3.32 12.16
C ALA A 189 -3.95 4.64 12.50
N ALA A 190 -2.93 4.57 13.34
CA ALA A 190 -2.06 5.69 13.65
C ALA A 190 -0.61 5.22 13.44
N VAL A 191 0.22 6.11 12.90
CA VAL A 191 1.67 5.90 12.89
C VAL A 191 2.12 5.69 14.35
N PRO A 192 2.84 4.61 14.67
CA PRO A 192 3.32 4.37 16.02
C PRO A 192 4.14 5.56 16.54
N TRP A 193 3.96 5.95 17.80
CA TRP A 193 4.70 7.07 18.40
C TRP A 193 6.22 6.83 18.48
N TRP A 194 6.64 5.57 18.34
CA TRP A 194 8.03 5.12 18.32
C TRP A 194 8.55 4.89 16.89
N ALA A 195 7.77 5.21 15.86
CA ALA A 195 8.22 5.09 14.47
C ALA A 195 9.47 5.93 14.22
N ASN A 196 10.47 5.31 13.61
CA ASN A 196 11.73 5.94 13.23
C ASN A 196 11.85 5.96 11.70
N PRO A 197 11.99 7.14 11.07
CA PRO A 197 12.12 7.24 9.61
C PRO A 197 13.24 6.44 8.93
N SER A 198 14.17 5.83 9.67
CA SER A 198 15.09 4.82 9.14
C SER A 198 14.40 3.48 8.82
N GLU A 199 13.16 3.30 9.23
CA GLU A 199 12.31 2.14 9.01
C GLU A 199 10.99 2.57 8.36
N SER A 200 10.50 1.74 7.44
CA SER A 200 9.24 1.99 6.73
C SER A 200 8.15 0.97 7.08
N VAL A 201 8.44 -0.03 7.93
CA VAL A 201 7.50 -1.09 8.29
C VAL A 201 7.49 -1.30 9.79
N TYR A 202 6.28 -1.34 10.38
CA TYR A 202 6.07 -1.45 11.82
C TYR A 202 5.03 -2.50 12.15
N VAL A 203 5.36 -3.42 13.05
CA VAL A 203 4.47 -4.50 13.48
C VAL A 203 4.02 -4.27 14.93
N GLN A 204 2.72 -4.34 15.16
CA GLN A 204 2.11 -4.27 16.48
C GLN A 204 1.17 -5.44 16.72
N HIS A 205 1.36 -6.18 17.81
CA HIS A 205 0.40 -7.17 18.29
C HIS A 205 -0.66 -6.50 19.16
N LEU A 206 -1.92 -6.62 18.77
CA LEU A 206 -3.05 -6.00 19.45
C LEU A 206 -3.58 -6.91 20.56
N ALA A 207 -4.20 -6.31 21.57
CA ALA A 207 -4.76 -7.05 22.72
C ALA A 207 -5.86 -8.06 22.34
N ASN A 208 -6.48 -7.89 21.16
CA ASN A 208 -7.48 -8.82 20.62
C ASN A 208 -6.85 -10.00 19.83
N GLY A 209 -5.53 -10.14 19.83
CA GLY A 209 -4.80 -11.20 19.13
C GLY A 209 -4.49 -10.92 17.66
N GLN A 210 -5.06 -9.87 17.06
CA GLN A 210 -4.70 -9.46 15.71
C GLN A 210 -3.27 -8.88 15.66
N THR A 211 -2.63 -9.02 14.50
CA THR A 211 -1.38 -8.31 14.21
C THR A 211 -1.69 -7.17 13.26
N GLN A 212 -1.22 -5.96 13.59
CA GLN A 212 -1.28 -4.80 12.72
C GLN A 212 0.10 -4.59 12.11
N VAL A 213 0.17 -4.41 10.79
CA VAL A 213 1.39 -4.03 10.08
C VAL A 213 1.17 -2.68 9.42
N THR A 214 2.03 -1.71 9.69
CA THR A 214 1.95 -0.35 9.18
C THR A 214 3.15 -0.08 8.28
N TYR A 215 2.89 0.35 7.05
CA TYR A 215 3.88 0.76 6.08
C TYR A 215 3.84 2.29 5.97
N ILE A 216 5.00 2.92 5.79
CA ILE A 216 5.13 4.38 5.75
C ILE A 216 6.06 4.79 4.62
N THR A 217 5.54 5.55 3.66
CA THR A 217 6.37 6.33 2.74
C THR A 217 6.70 7.68 3.35
N TRP A 218 7.95 7.87 3.77
CA TRP A 218 8.41 9.12 4.37
C TRP A 218 8.71 10.20 3.32
N ALA A 219 8.53 11.46 3.73
CA ALA A 219 9.00 12.63 3.01
C ALA A 219 10.51 12.82 3.23
N TYR A 220 11.19 13.42 2.25
CA TYR A 220 12.61 13.69 2.21
C TYR A 220 12.95 15.09 1.62
N PRO A 221 13.80 15.90 2.28
CA PRO A 221 14.33 15.67 3.62
C PRO A 221 13.18 15.59 4.62
N LEU A 222 13.37 14.80 5.67
CA LEU A 222 12.38 14.63 6.71
C LEU A 222 12.13 15.99 7.38
N ALA A 223 10.87 16.44 7.37
CA ALA A 223 10.47 17.69 7.99
C ALA A 223 10.19 17.45 9.48
N PHE A 224 11.20 17.61 10.33
CA PHE A 224 11.03 17.74 11.78
C PHE A 224 11.20 19.21 12.20
#